data_AF-X1J5S9-F1
#
_entry.id   AF-X1J5S9-F1
#
_cell.length_a   1.000
_cell.length_b   1.000
_cell.length_c   1.000
_cell.angle_alpha   90.00
_cell.angle_beta   90.00
_cell.angle_gamma   90.00
#
_symmetry.space_group_name_H-M   'P 1'
#
loop_
_entity.id
_entity.type
_entity.pdbx_description
1 polymer ?
#
loop_
_entity_poly.entity_id
_entity_poly.type
_entity_poly.pdbx_seq_one_letter_code
_entity_poly.pdbx_strand_id
1 'polypeptide(L)'
;HESVYRFNPILAIVAMITSILTLASFTKAFYSAFMGAELPEYQEVKEVPKSMIAGMAILAAGIIFFSLFPGLVVDRLAHPATEALINQGAYINGIMGGGG
;
A
#
# COMPACT_ATOMS: atom_id res chain seq x y z
N HIS A 1 -14.12 7.99 4.70
CA HIS A 1 -14.97 8.69 3.71
C HIS A 1 -15.68 9.93 4.27
N GLU A 2 -16.05 9.97 5.56
CA GLU A 2 -16.62 11.17 6.22
C GLU A 2 -15.65 12.36 6.34
N SER A 3 -14.34 12.10 6.46
CA SER A 3 -13.34 13.15 6.74
C SER A 3 -13.05 14.10 5.57
N VAL A 4 -13.21 13.64 4.32
CA VAL A 4 -12.88 14.44 3.11
C VAL A 4 -14.08 15.29 2.65
N TYR A 5 -15.31 14.78 2.83
CA TYR A 5 -16.53 15.55 2.54
C TYR A 5 -16.67 16.78 3.41
N ARG A 6 -16.12 16.76 4.63
CA ARG A 6 -16.14 17.89 5.56
C ARG A 6 -15.12 19.00 5.23
N PHE A 7 -14.10 18.72 4.42
CA PHE A 7 -12.99 19.66 4.18
C PHE A 7 -13.21 20.53 2.93
N ASN A 8 -13.47 19.93 1.77
CA ASN A 8 -13.88 20.63 0.54
C ASN A 8 -14.40 19.63 -0.52
N PRO A 9 -15.64 19.76 -1.05
CA PRO A 9 -16.19 18.83 -2.03
C PRO A 9 -15.36 18.70 -3.32
N ILE A 10 -14.57 19.73 -3.67
CA ILE A 10 -13.68 19.69 -4.85
C ILE A 10 -12.54 18.67 -4.65
N LEU A 11 -11.98 18.57 -3.43
CA LEU A 11 -10.91 17.62 -3.13
C LEU A 11 -11.41 16.17 -3.22
N ALA A 12 -12.64 15.92 -2.79
CA ALA A 12 -13.27 14.61 -2.92
C ALA A 12 -13.46 14.22 -4.40
N ILE A 13 -13.88 15.16 -5.25
CA ILE A 13 -14.05 14.93 -6.69
C ILE A 13 -12.71 14.60 -7.35
N VAL A 14 -11.65 15.37 -7.06
CA VAL A 14 -10.31 15.11 -7.59
C VAL A 14 -9.81 13.73 -7.15
N ALA A 15 -9.97 13.37 -5.87
CA ALA A 15 -9.58 12.05 -5.36
C ALA A 15 -10.36 10.89 -6.01
N MET A 16 -11.65 11.08 -6.31
CA MET A 16 -12.43 10.08 -7.05
C MET A 16 -11.92 9.91 -8.49
N ILE A 17 -11.63 11.02 -9.18
CA ILE A 17 -11.11 10.98 -10.55
C ILE A 17 -9.75 10.27 -10.57
N THR A 18 -8.83 10.61 -9.67
CA THR A 18 -7.52 9.94 -9.61
C THR A 18 -7.67 8.45 -9.33
N SER A 19 -8.55 8.04 -8.42
CA SER A 19 -8.82 6.62 -8.16
C SER A 19 -9.31 5.87 -9.39
N ILE A 20 -10.22 6.46 -10.17
CA ILE A 20 -10.76 5.84 -11.40
C ILE A 20 -9.68 5.73 -12.47
N LEU A 21 -8.89 6.79 -12.66
CA LEU A 21 -7.79 6.79 -13.63
C LEU A 21 -6.71 5.76 -13.25
N THR A 22 -6.34 5.68 -11.97
CA THR A 22 -5.39 4.66 -11.47
C THR A 22 -5.92 3.25 -11.71
N LEU A 23 -7.21 2.99 -11.44
CA LEU A 23 -7.82 1.70 -11.72
C LEU A 23 -7.79 1.35 -13.21
N ALA A 24 -8.11 2.32 -14.08
CA ALA A 24 -8.05 2.12 -15.53
C ALA A 24 -6.63 1.83 -16.02
N SER A 25 -5.63 2.58 -15.53
CA SER A 25 -4.21 2.34 -15.84
C SER A 25 -3.75 0.95 -15.36
N PHE A 26 -4.10 0.56 -14.14
CA PHE A 26 -3.78 -0.78 -13.62
C PHE A 26 -4.47 -1.88 -14.39
N THR A 27 -5.73 -1.70 -14.76
CA THR A 27 -6.48 -2.68 -15.57
C THR A 27 -5.80 -2.85 -16.94
N LYS A 28 -5.48 -1.75 -17.63
CA LYS A 28 -4.78 -1.80 -18.92
C LYS A 28 -3.41 -2.48 -18.80
N ALA A 29 -2.63 -2.15 -17.77
CA ALA A 29 -1.34 -2.76 -17.51
C ALA A 29 -1.49 -4.27 -17.22
N PHE A 30 -2.49 -4.66 -16.42
CA PHE A 30 -2.78 -6.06 -16.11
C PHE A 30 -3.15 -6.86 -17.37
N TYR A 31 -4.07 -6.34 -18.19
CA TYR A 31 -4.42 -6.96 -19.47
C TYR A 31 -3.20 -7.07 -20.39
N SER A 32 -2.39 -6.02 -20.48
CA SER A 32 -1.19 -6.06 -21.33
C SER A 32 -0.12 -7.04 -20.83
N ALA A 33 0.05 -7.16 -19.51
CA ALA A 33 1.11 -7.97 -18.92
C ALA A 33 0.74 -9.46 -18.84
N PHE A 34 -0.53 -9.80 -18.63
CA PHE A 34 -0.98 -11.19 -18.45
C PHE A 34 -1.81 -11.74 -19.61
N MET A 35 -2.52 -10.88 -20.35
CA MET A 35 -3.45 -11.28 -21.42
C MET A 35 -3.03 -10.75 -22.80
N GLY A 36 -1.92 -10.03 -22.88
CA GLY A 36 -1.32 -9.55 -24.12
C GLY A 36 -0.69 -10.71 -24.91
N ALA A 37 -0.63 -10.58 -26.23
CA ALA A 37 0.04 -11.57 -27.07
C ALA A 37 1.54 -11.59 -26.76
N GLU A 38 2.11 -12.78 -26.59
CA GLU A 38 3.57 -12.96 -26.47
C GLU A 38 4.23 -12.47 -27.75
N LEU A 39 5.02 -11.39 -27.66
CA LEU A 39 5.83 -10.95 -28.80
C LEU A 39 6.87 -12.04 -29.09
N PRO A 40 7.17 -12.32 -30.38
CA PRO A 40 8.14 -13.33 -30.78
C PRO A 40 9.55 -13.12 -30.19
N GLU A 41 9.86 -11.89 -29.77
CA GLU A 41 11.11 -11.50 -29.09
C GLU A 41 11.20 -11.98 -27.63
N TYR A 42 10.08 -12.33 -26.98
CA TYR A 42 10.04 -12.83 -25.59
C TYR A 42 9.89 -14.35 -25.48
N GLN A 43 9.84 -15.08 -26.61
CA GLN A 43 9.66 -16.54 -26.61
C GLN A 43 10.85 -17.32 -26.02
N GLU A 44 12.05 -16.74 -26.05
CA GLU A 44 13.26 -17.34 -25.48
C GLU A 44 13.53 -16.92 -24.02
N VAL A 45 12.71 -16.04 -23.44
CA VAL A 45 12.88 -15.59 -22.06
C VAL A 45 12.42 -16.70 -21.11
N LYS A 46 13.40 -17.32 -20.45
CA LYS A 46 13.16 -18.39 -19.49
C LYS A 46 12.50 -17.86 -18.21
N GLU A 47 11.53 -18.62 -17.69
CA GLU A 47 10.86 -18.33 -16.42
C GLU A 47 11.85 -18.06 -15.26
N VAL A 48 11.43 -17.18 -14.34
CA VAL A 48 12.23 -16.79 -13.17
C VAL A 48 12.61 -17.99 -12.30
N PRO A 49 13.82 -17.98 -11.69
CA PRO A 49 14.31 -19.10 -10.89
C PRO A 49 13.41 -19.35 -9.67
N LYS A 50 13.31 -20.62 -9.23
CA LYS A 50 12.43 -21.06 -8.13
C LYS A 50 12.64 -20.31 -6.81
N SER A 51 13.85 -19.82 -6.55
CA SER A 51 14.16 -19.00 -5.37
C SER A 51 13.43 -17.65 -5.39
N MET A 52 13.24 -17.04 -6.56
CA MET A 52 12.52 -15.78 -6.70
C MET A 52 11.02 -15.96 -6.48
N ILE A 53 10.45 -17.06 -6.99
CA ILE A 53 9.03 -17.42 -6.77
C ILE A 53 8.74 -17.61 -5.28
N ALA A 54 9.65 -18.26 -4.54
CA ALA A 54 9.49 -18.43 -3.10
C ALA A 54 9.41 -17.07 -2.36
N GLY A 55 10.24 -16.11 -2.74
CA GLY A 55 10.17 -14.75 -2.20
C GLY A 55 8.84 -14.07 -2.50
N MET A 56 8.36 -14.16 -3.74
CA MET A 56 7.05 -13.61 -4.14
C MET A 56 5.89 -14.25 -3.37
N ALA A 57 5.93 -15.57 -3.15
CA ALA A 57 4.90 -16.30 -2.42
C ALA A 57 4.82 -15.89 -0.95
N ILE A 58 5.96 -15.69 -0.29
CA ILE A 58 6.02 -15.22 1.11
C ILE A 58 5.40 -13.83 1.24
N LEU A 59 5.76 -12.91 0.33
CA LEU A 59 5.21 -11.55 0.33
C LEU A 59 3.70 -11.56 0.07
N ALA A 60 3.24 -12.33 -0.92
CA ALA A 60 1.81 -12.46 -1.23
C ALA A 60 1.02 -13.02 -0.03
N ALA A 61 1.54 -14.05 0.65
CA ALA A 61 0.93 -14.59 1.85
C ALA A 61 0.82 -13.54 2.96
N GLY A 62 1.86 -12.73 3.17
CA GLY A 62 1.83 -11.61 4.11
C GLY A 62 0.74 -10.59 3.79
N ILE A 63 0.62 -10.18 2.51
CA ILE A 63 -0.43 -9.24 2.07
C ILE A 63 -1.83 -9.81 2.31
N ILE A 64 -2.07 -11.08 1.98
CA ILE A 64 -3.36 -11.74 2.20
C ILE A 64 -3.68 -11.80 3.70
N PHE A 65 -2.70 -12.18 4.53
CA PHE A 65 -2.88 -12.26 5.97
C PHE A 65 -3.25 -10.90 6.57
N PHE A 66 -2.54 -9.83 6.19
CA PHE A 66 -2.85 -8.48 6.65
C PHE A 66 -4.18 -7.95 6.11
N SER A 67 -4.57 -8.35 4.90
CA SER A 67 -5.85 -7.99 4.30
C SER A 67 -7.03 -8.66 5.03
N LEU A 68 -6.85 -9.88 5.54
CA LEU A 68 -7.88 -10.63 6.25
C LEU A 68 -8.02 -10.20 7.73
N PHE A 69 -6.90 -9.83 8.37
CA PHE A 69 -6.88 -9.41 9.79
C PHE A 69 -6.33 -7.98 9.95
N PRO A 70 -7.01 -6.95 9.41
CA PRO A 70 -6.49 -5.59 9.42
C PRO A 70 -6.38 -5.02 10.85
N GLY A 71 -7.27 -5.43 11.76
CA GLY A 71 -7.29 -4.94 13.15
C GLY A 71 -5.96 -5.16 13.89
N LEU A 72 -5.28 -6.29 13.66
CA LEU A 72 -4.00 -6.56 14.33
C LEU A 72 -2.89 -5.59 13.89
N VAL A 73 -2.87 -5.18 12.62
CA VAL A 73 -1.87 -4.25 12.07
C VAL A 73 -2.22 -2.82 12.45
N VAL A 74 -3.51 -2.48 12.36
CA VAL A 74 -4.00 -1.14 12.64
C VAL A 74 -3.84 -0.82 14.12
N ASP A 75 -4.25 -1.71 15.02
CA ASP A 75 -4.23 -1.47 16.47
C ASP A 75 -2.81 -1.54 17.05
N ARG A 76 -1.95 -2.42 16.53
CA ARG A 76 -0.58 -2.61 17.07
C ARG A 76 0.48 -1.74 16.41
N LEU A 77 0.26 -1.28 15.17
CA LEU A 77 1.28 -0.60 14.39
C LEU A 77 0.82 0.79 13.92
N ALA A 78 -0.34 0.88 13.26
CA ALA A 78 -0.77 2.15 12.67
C ALA A 78 -1.22 3.18 13.72
N HIS A 79 -2.02 2.76 14.70
CA HIS A 79 -2.49 3.62 15.79
C HIS A 79 -1.34 4.22 16.61
N PRO A 80 -0.42 3.42 17.20
CA PRO A 80 0.68 3.99 17.98
C PRO A 80 1.64 4.84 17.13
N ALA A 81 1.87 4.49 15.86
CA ALA A 81 2.69 5.30 14.96
C ALA A 81 2.05 6.66 14.65
N THR A 82 0.73 6.68 14.44
CA THR A 82 -0.02 7.91 14.19
C THR A 82 -0.05 8.78 15.44
N GLU A 83 -0.25 8.17 16.61
CA GLU A 83 -0.25 8.87 17.89
C GLU A 83 1.13 9.47 18.20
N ALA A 84 2.23 8.76 17.89
CA ALA A 84 3.59 9.30 17.99
C ALA A 84 3.84 10.50 17.06
N LEU A 85 3.25 10.51 15.85
CA LEU A 85 3.36 11.63 14.92
C LEU A 85 2.56 12.86 15.37
N ILE A 86 1.39 12.65 15.98
CA ILE A 86 0.51 13.73 16.44
C ILE A 86 1.01 14.31 17.78
N ASN A 87 1.57 13.47 18.65
CA ASN A 87 1.93 13.86 20.02
C ASN A 87 3.39 14.35 20.11
N GLN A 88 3.72 15.44 19.40
CA GLN A 88 5.04 16.09 19.44
C GLN A 88 5.48 16.46 20.87
N GLY A 89 4.54 16.75 21.77
CA GLY A 89 4.81 17.04 23.18
C GLY A 89 5.40 15.85 23.94
N ALA A 90 4.97 14.62 23.67
CA ALA A 90 5.53 13.42 24.27
C ALA A 90 6.94 13.11 23.73
N TYR A 91 7.19 13.38 22.44
CA TYR A 91 8.54 13.27 21.86
C TYR A 91 9.51 14.27 22.51
N ILE A 92 9.11 15.54 22.65
CA ILE A 92 9.93 16.59 23.29
C ILE A 92 10.16 16.27 24.78
N ASN A 93 9.16 15.76 25.49
CA ASN A 93 9.29 15.39 26.91
C ASN A 93 10.12 14.11 27.10
N GLY A 94 10.10 13.17 26.16
CA GLY A 94 10.97 11.98 26.17
C GLY A 94 12.46 12.30 25.96
N ILE A 95 12.77 13.33 25.16
CA ILE A 95 14.15 13.82 24.98
C ILE A 95 14.58 14.85 26.05
N MET A 96 13.67 15.64 26.61
CA MET A 96 13.97 16.61 27.68
C MET A 96 13.92 16.01 29.10
N GLY A 97 13.14 14.95 29.32
CA GLY A 97 13.01 14.24 30.60
C GLY A 97 13.84 12.95 30.71
N GLY A 98 14.57 12.57 29.66
CA GLY A 98 15.51 11.44 29.66
C GLY A 98 16.87 11.72 30.33
N GLY A 99 17.02 12.87 30.99
CA GLY A 99 18.16 13.21 31.83
C GLY A 99 17.71 13.50 33.26
N GLY A 100 17.58 12.44 34.06
CA GLY A 100 17.19 12.48 35.48
C GLY A 100 16.88 11.10 36.02
#